data_AF-A0A8J2P6U7-F1
#
_entry.id   AF-A0A8J2P6U7-F1
#
_cell.length_a   1.000
_cell.length_b   1.000
_cell.length_c   1.000
_cell.angle_alpha   90.00
_cell.angle_beta   90.00
_cell.angle_gamma   90.00
#
_symmetry.space_group_name_H-M   'P 1'
#
loop_
_entity.id
_entity.type
_entity.pdbx_description
1 polymer ?
#
loop_
_entity_poly.entity_id
_entity_poly.type
_entity_poly.pdbx_seq_one_letter_code
_entity_poly.pdbx_strand_id
1 'polypeptide(L)'
;MSKSKAFKGFTLEDSKNWIDKHDQFVAPAEFEKIFPFYQSGFDKENRPVWITEVGKYKVRKVVEKGPEATEKLEKYFYKGALAIGKSMLLNDTPENPVRTVFLIADWDQSDVKELAHLP
;
A
#
# COMPACT_ATOMS: atom_id res chain seq x y z
N MET A 1 1.18 -17.47 29.45
CA MET A 1 2.25 -16.87 28.62
C MET A 1 2.06 -17.34 27.19
N SER A 2 1.56 -16.47 26.30
CA SER A 2 1.39 -16.78 24.88
C SER A 2 2.76 -16.76 24.20
N LYS A 3 3.16 -17.88 23.58
CA LYS A 3 4.35 -17.93 22.73
C LYS A 3 4.06 -17.12 21.47
N SER A 4 4.57 -15.90 21.40
CA SER A 4 4.68 -15.17 20.14
C SER A 4 5.38 -16.07 19.13
N LYS A 5 4.65 -16.54 18.11
CA LYS A 5 5.25 -17.23 16.98
C LYS A 5 6.17 -16.20 16.31
N ALA A 6 7.47 -16.41 16.42
CA ALA A 6 8.46 -15.65 15.67
C ALA A 6 7.99 -15.60 14.21
N PHE A 7 7.72 -14.39 13.71
CA PHE A 7 7.37 -14.17 12.33
C PHE A 7 8.59 -14.63 11.51
N LYS A 8 8.49 -15.79 10.84
CA LYS A 8 9.47 -16.15 9.82
C LYS A 8 9.30 -15.12 8.71
N GLY A 9 10.26 -14.22 8.58
CA GLY A 9 10.24 -13.19 7.54
C GLY A 9 10.02 -13.81 6.15
N PHE A 10 9.33 -13.08 5.28
CA PHE A 10 9.19 -13.45 3.88
C PHE A 10 10.57 -13.45 3.20
N THR A 11 10.88 -14.50 2.42
CA THR A 11 12.06 -14.47 1.55
C THR A 11 11.80 -13.66 0.28
N LEU A 12 12.87 -13.35 -0.46
CA LEU A 12 12.77 -12.70 -1.77
C LEU A 12 11.97 -13.55 -2.77
N GLU A 13 12.19 -14.86 -2.75
CA GLU A 13 11.48 -15.86 -3.55
C GLU A 13 9.98 -15.88 -3.20
N ASP A 14 9.65 -15.89 -1.91
CA ASP A 14 8.27 -15.84 -1.43
C ASP A 14 7.57 -14.55 -1.87
N SER A 15 8.31 -13.44 -1.86
CA SER A 15 7.80 -12.13 -2.29
C SER A 15 7.51 -12.11 -3.80
N LYS A 16 8.40 -12.68 -4.63
CA LYS A 16 8.20 -12.82 -6.08
C LYS A 16 6.99 -13.69 -6.41
N ASN A 17 6.92 -14.89 -5.84
CA ASN A 17 5.81 -15.82 -6.04
C ASN A 17 4.46 -15.23 -5.60
N TRP A 18 4.46 -14.48 -4.50
CA TRP A 18 3.27 -13.77 -4.04
C TRP A 18 2.87 -12.66 -5.02
N ILE A 19 3.82 -11.83 -5.47
CA ILE A 19 3.54 -10.77 -6.45
C ILE A 19 2.96 -11.34 -7.74
N ASP A 20 3.58 -12.36 -8.32
CA ASP A 20 3.15 -12.96 -9.59
C ASP A 20 1.73 -13.54 -9.51
N LYS A 21 1.37 -14.13 -8.36
CA LYS A 21 0.03 -14.65 -8.09
C LYS A 21 -1.04 -13.55 -8.03
N HIS A 22 -0.66 -12.33 -7.65
CA HIS A 22 -1.58 -11.25 -7.36
C HIS A 22 -1.54 -10.09 -8.38
N ASP A 23 -0.68 -10.16 -9.40
CA ASP A 23 -0.47 -9.12 -10.42
C ASP A 23 -1.62 -8.95 -11.44
N GLN A 24 -2.63 -9.83 -11.39
CA GLN A 24 -3.72 -9.83 -12.37
C GLN A 24 -4.79 -8.74 -12.12
N PHE A 25 -4.66 -7.95 -11.04
CA PHE A 25 -5.67 -6.96 -10.69
C PHE A 25 -5.39 -5.57 -11.31
N VAL A 26 -6.27 -5.16 -12.22
CA VAL A 26 -6.33 -3.78 -12.70
C VAL A 26 -7.32 -3.00 -11.85
N ALA A 27 -6.80 -2.18 -10.94
CA ALA A 27 -7.59 -1.20 -10.20
C ALA A 27 -8.43 -0.31 -11.14
N PRO A 28 -9.74 -0.13 -10.88
CA PRO A 28 -10.53 0.84 -11.62
C PRO A 28 -10.01 2.26 -11.38
N ALA A 29 -9.88 3.07 -12.43
CA ALA A 29 -9.29 4.43 -12.38
C ALA A 29 -10.00 5.38 -11.39
N GLU A 30 -11.25 5.08 -11.03
CA GLU A 30 -12.00 5.79 -10.00
C GLU A 30 -11.38 5.66 -8.60
N PHE A 31 -10.66 4.57 -8.29
CA PHE A 31 -10.03 4.39 -6.97
C PHE A 31 -8.76 5.22 -6.81
N GLU A 32 -8.04 5.54 -7.89
CA GLU A 32 -6.88 6.46 -7.82
C GLU A 32 -7.28 7.86 -7.35
N LYS A 33 -8.52 8.28 -7.66
CA LYS A 33 -9.07 9.56 -7.21
C LYS A 33 -9.57 9.50 -5.76
N ILE A 34 -9.84 8.31 -5.24
CA ILE A 34 -10.37 8.09 -3.89
C ILE A 34 -9.21 7.85 -2.92
N PHE A 35 -8.15 7.17 -3.34
CA PHE A 35 -6.97 6.84 -2.54
C PHE A 35 -5.71 7.09 -3.39
N PRO A 36 -5.30 8.35 -3.59
CA PRO A 36 -4.07 8.64 -4.33
C PRO A 36 -2.89 7.97 -3.65
N PHE A 37 -2.24 7.06 -4.37
CA PHE A 37 -1.12 6.25 -3.89
C PHE A 37 -0.13 6.05 -5.05
N TYR A 38 1.06 6.65 -4.96
CA TYR A 38 2.02 6.66 -6.06
C TYR A 38 3.47 6.70 -5.58
N GLN A 39 4.39 6.20 -6.40
CA GLN A 39 5.82 6.28 -6.13
C GLN A 39 6.37 7.64 -6.57
N SER A 40 7.18 8.26 -5.72
CA SER A 40 7.85 9.55 -5.97
C SER A 40 9.36 9.40 -5.82
N GLY A 41 9.94 8.56 -6.68
CA GLY A 41 11.38 8.32 -6.75
C GLY A 41 11.94 7.45 -5.61
N PHE A 42 13.14 7.81 -5.16
CA PHE A 42 13.93 7.09 -4.17
C PHE A 42 14.57 8.07 -3.19
N ASP A 43 14.81 7.62 -1.97
CA ASP A 43 15.54 8.40 -0.97
C ASP A 43 17.07 8.25 -1.13
N LYS A 44 17.82 8.83 -0.19
CA LYS A 44 19.30 8.81 -0.21
C LYS A 44 19.90 7.41 -0.02
N GLU A 45 19.13 6.45 0.48
CA GLU A 45 19.54 5.05 0.69
C GLU A 45 18.99 4.13 -0.42
N ASN A 46 18.45 4.72 -1.51
CA ASN A 46 17.82 4.02 -2.62
C ASN A 46 16.55 3.24 -2.22
N ARG A 47 15.89 3.63 -1.13
CA ARG A 47 14.59 3.08 -0.77
C ARG A 47 13.51 3.77 -1.59
N PRO A 48 12.55 3.03 -2.17
CA PRO A 48 11.46 3.66 -2.92
C PRO A 48 10.60 4.50 -1.98
N VAL A 49 10.31 5.73 -2.42
CA VAL A 49 9.45 6.67 -1.69
C VAL A 49 8.04 6.57 -2.27
N TRP A 50 7.07 6.26 -1.43
CA TRP A 50 5.66 6.19 -1.74
C TRP A 50 4.91 7.30 -1.04
N ILE A 51 4.04 7.98 -1.78
CA ILE A 51 3.23 9.09 -1.27
C ILE A 51 1.78 8.67 -1.31
N THR A 52 1.06 9.00 -0.24
CA THR A 52 -0.38 8.91 -0.22
C THR A 52 -1.02 10.13 0.41
N GLU A 53 -2.09 10.63 -0.20
CA GLU A 53 -2.74 11.88 0.21
C GLU A 53 -3.99 11.55 1.01
N VAL A 54 -3.78 11.21 2.28
CA VAL A 54 -4.79 10.75 3.24
C VAL A 54 -5.94 11.74 3.37
N GLY A 55 -5.66 13.05 3.38
CA GLY A 55 -6.73 14.04 3.51
C GLY A 55 -7.66 14.14 2.29
N LYS A 56 -7.26 13.60 1.14
CA LYS A 56 -8.14 13.48 -0.02
C LYS A 56 -8.99 12.22 -0.01
N TYR A 57 -8.77 11.32 0.94
CA TYR A 57 -9.50 10.07 1.01
C TYR A 57 -10.99 10.32 1.15
N LYS A 58 -11.79 9.64 0.33
CA LYS A 58 -13.26 9.67 0.42
C LYS A 58 -13.79 8.33 0.93
N VAL A 59 -13.22 7.85 2.03
CA VAL A 59 -13.52 6.53 2.63
C VAL A 59 -15.01 6.33 2.86
N ARG A 60 -15.68 7.34 3.42
CA ARG A 60 -17.13 7.30 3.66
C ARG A 60 -17.93 7.08 2.38
N LYS A 61 -17.56 7.76 1.29
CA LYS A 61 -18.22 7.58 -0.03
C LYS A 61 -18.02 6.17 -0.60
N VAL A 62 -17.01 5.44 -0.16
CA VAL A 62 -16.81 4.04 -0.53
C VAL A 62 -17.66 3.14 0.34
N VAL A 63 -17.65 3.35 1.66
CA VAL A 63 -18.46 2.56 2.61
C VAL A 63 -19.96 2.69 2.32
N GLU A 64 -20.44 3.88 1.98
CA GLU A 64 -21.85 4.14 1.62
C GLU A 64 -22.29 3.42 0.33
N LYS A 65 -21.35 3.01 -0.53
CA LYS A 65 -21.66 2.20 -1.73
C LYS A 65 -21.83 0.71 -1.42
N GLY A 66 -21.59 0.29 -0.18
CA GLY A 66 -21.83 -1.06 0.29
C GLY A 66 -20.63 -2.02 0.15
N PRO A 67 -20.82 -3.30 0.54
CA PRO A 67 -19.73 -4.27 0.72
C PRO A 67 -18.86 -4.49 -0.53
N GLU A 68 -19.46 -4.49 -1.72
CA GLU A 68 -18.75 -4.70 -2.98
C GLU A 68 -17.70 -3.60 -3.24
N ALA A 69 -18.02 -2.35 -2.89
CA ALA A 69 -17.10 -1.23 -3.03
C ALA A 69 -15.96 -1.30 -2.00
N THR A 70 -16.25 -1.79 -0.79
CA THR A 70 -15.24 -2.04 0.25
C THR A 70 -14.29 -3.18 -0.13
N GLU A 71 -14.78 -4.28 -0.72
CA GLU A 71 -13.92 -5.36 -1.23
C GLU A 71 -13.02 -4.88 -2.37
N LYS A 72 -13.55 -4.05 -3.28
CA LYS A 72 -12.75 -3.41 -4.35
C LYS A 72 -11.67 -2.49 -3.78
N LEU A 73 -11.97 -1.79 -2.69
CA LEU A 73 -11.01 -0.97 -1.98
C LEU A 73 -9.90 -1.80 -1.32
N GLU A 74 -10.23 -2.92 -0.69
CA GLU A 74 -9.22 -3.83 -0.13
C GLU A 74 -8.25 -4.31 -1.21
N LYS A 75 -8.78 -4.72 -2.38
CA LYS A 75 -7.98 -5.09 -3.55
C LYS A 75 -7.09 -3.95 -4.05
N TYR A 76 -7.57 -2.70 -3.97
CA TYR A 76 -6.77 -1.52 -4.31
C TYR A 76 -5.58 -1.34 -3.37
N PHE A 77 -5.77 -1.49 -2.06
CA PHE A 77 -4.67 -1.45 -1.09
C PHE A 77 -3.65 -2.56 -1.34
N TYR A 78 -4.09 -3.78 -1.66
CA TYR A 78 -3.18 -4.86 -2.05
C TYR A 78 -2.36 -4.50 -3.29
N LYS A 79 -2.93 -3.80 -4.29
CA LYS A 79 -2.18 -3.30 -5.45
C LYS A 79 -1.08 -2.31 -5.05
N GLY A 80 -1.36 -1.41 -4.11
CA GLY A 80 -0.34 -0.51 -3.56
C GLY A 80 0.82 -1.29 -2.90
N ALA A 81 0.49 -2.29 -2.08
CA ALA A 81 1.48 -3.17 -1.45
C ALA A 81 2.29 -3.99 -2.48
N LEU A 82 1.64 -4.48 -3.54
CA LEU A 82 2.30 -5.18 -4.65
C LEU A 82 3.28 -4.26 -5.39
N ALA A 83 2.88 -3.03 -5.67
CA ALA A 83 3.72 -2.07 -6.37
C ALA A 83 4.94 -1.67 -5.52
N ILE A 84 4.75 -1.51 -4.21
CA ILE A 84 5.86 -1.41 -3.24
C ILE A 84 6.80 -2.61 -3.37
N GLY A 85 6.27 -3.83 -3.26
CA GLY A 85 7.07 -5.05 -3.30
C GLY A 85 7.87 -5.18 -4.60
N LYS A 86 7.25 -4.89 -5.75
CA LYS A 86 7.94 -4.85 -7.06
C LYS A 86 9.06 -3.82 -7.09
N SER A 87 8.81 -2.62 -6.59
CA SER A 87 9.82 -1.56 -6.54
C SER A 87 10.99 -1.94 -5.65
N MET A 88 10.74 -2.61 -4.51
CA MET A 88 11.80 -3.15 -3.66
C MET A 88 12.61 -4.23 -4.39
N LEU A 89 11.95 -5.20 -5.04
CA LEU A 89 12.63 -6.29 -5.77
C LEU A 89 13.53 -5.78 -6.91
N LEU A 90 13.07 -4.79 -7.66
CA LEU A 90 13.83 -4.23 -8.79
C LEU A 90 15.09 -3.49 -8.34
N ASN A 91 15.12 -3.02 -7.10
CA ASN A 91 16.23 -2.25 -6.54
C ASN A 91 17.03 -3.06 -5.51
N ASP A 92 16.64 -4.31 -5.24
CA ASP A 92 17.34 -5.21 -4.33
C ASP A 92 18.61 -5.74 -4.97
N THR A 93 19.76 -5.42 -4.38
CA THR A 93 21.07 -5.93 -4.82
C THR A 93 21.78 -6.58 -3.63
N PRO A 94 22.71 -7.53 -3.86
CA PRO A 94 23.49 -8.11 -2.77
C PRO A 94 24.24 -7.05 -1.94
N GLU A 95 24.66 -5.97 -2.57
CA GLU A 95 25.41 -4.86 -1.96
C GLU A 95 24.49 -3.84 -1.27
N ASN A 96 23.23 -3.72 -1.69
CA ASN A 96 22.24 -2.84 -1.09
C ASN A 96 20.87 -3.54 -1.02
N PRO A 97 20.62 -4.34 0.03
CA PRO A 97 19.36 -5.06 0.16
C PRO A 97 18.22 -4.12 0.57
N VAL A 98 17.22 -3.97 -0.30
CA VAL A 98 16.04 -3.14 -0.03
C VAL A 98 15.04 -3.96 0.79
N ARG A 99 14.89 -3.58 2.06
CA ARG A 99 13.99 -4.25 3.04
C ARG A 99 12.92 -3.33 3.61
N THR A 100 12.99 -2.04 3.28
CA THR A 100 12.09 -1.00 3.79
C THR A 100 11.70 -0.05 2.67
N VAL A 101 10.57 0.62 2.85
CA VAL A 101 10.11 1.71 1.99
C VAL A 101 9.90 2.96 2.82
N PHE A 102 10.00 4.12 2.18
CA PHE A 102 9.55 5.37 2.78
C PHE A 102 8.11 5.63 2.39
N LEU A 103 7.21 5.65 3.37
CA LEU A 103 5.81 6.04 3.15
C LEU A 103 5.59 7.45 3.71
N ILE A 104 5.19 8.36 2.83
CA ILE A 104 4.75 9.70 3.20
C ILE A 104 3.22 9.68 3.17
N ALA A 105 2.62 9.82 4.35
CA ALA A 105 1.20 10.04 4.50
C ALA A 105 0.94 11.55 4.63
N ASP A 106 0.42 12.16 3.58
CA ASP A 106 0.03 13.57 3.58
C ASP A 106 -1.40 13.70 4.13
N TRP A 107 -1.49 14.33 5.30
CA TRP A 107 -2.74 14.57 6.02
C TRP A 107 -3.35 15.94 5.72
N ASP A 108 -2.78 16.73 4.81
CA ASP A 108 -3.36 18.01 4.43
C ASP A 108 -4.80 17.83 3.93
N GLN A 109 -5.68 18.73 4.35
CA GLN A 109 -7.13 18.69 4.08
C GLN A 109 -7.88 17.50 4.70
N SER A 110 -7.25 16.74 5.59
CA SER A 110 -7.96 15.70 6.35
C SER A 110 -8.99 16.34 7.28
N ASP A 111 -10.26 15.94 7.11
CA ASP A 111 -11.29 16.27 8.09
C ASP A 111 -11.28 15.21 9.19
N VAL A 112 -10.79 15.58 10.36
CA VAL A 112 -10.77 14.71 11.56
C VAL A 112 -12.18 14.18 11.88
N LYS A 113 -13.24 14.90 11.48
CA LYS A 113 -14.63 14.44 11.66
C LYS A 113 -14.99 13.27 10.74
N GLU A 114 -14.43 13.18 9.54
CA GLU A 114 -14.62 12.01 8.66
C GLU A 114 -13.96 10.75 9.28
N LEU A 115 -12.86 10.91 10.02
CA LEU A 115 -12.14 9.82 10.68
C LEU A 115 -12.82 9.37 11.98
N ALA A 116 -13.39 10.30 12.74
CA ALA A 116 -14.00 10.03 14.05
C ALA A 116 -15.32 9.22 14.00
N HIS A 117 -15.88 8.98 12.79
CA HIS A 117 -17.15 8.27 12.58
C HIS A 117 -16.97 6.97 11.78
N LEU A 118 -15.73 6.55 11.53
CA LEU A 118 -15.46 5.18 11.10
C LEU A 118 -15.76 4.25 12.29
N PRO A 119 -16.56 3.19 12.10
CA PRO A 119 -16.99 2.30 13.17
C PRO A 119 -15.83 1.56 13.87
#